data_AF-A0A359C8Y1-F1
#
_entry.id   AF-A0A359C8Y1-F1
#
_cell.length_a   1.000
_cell.length_b   1.000
_cell.length_c   1.000
_cell.angle_alpha   90.00
_cell.angle_beta   90.00
_cell.angle_gamma   90.00
#
_symmetry.space_group_name_H-M   'P 1'
#
loop_
_entity.id
_entity.type
_entity.pdbx_description
1 polymer ?
#
loop_
_entity_poly.entity_id
_entity_poly.type
_entity_poly.pdbx_seq_one_letter_code
_entity_poly.pdbx_strand_id
1 'polypeptide(L)' 'VAGDRELAEGITRAIAALPEYHRTVILLREVEGLSYEEIARILDCSVGTVMSRLHYARAKLKEALKEFREG' A
#
# COMPACT_ATOMS: atom_id res chain seq x y z
N VAL A 1 -22.65 7.82 8.84
CA VAL A 1 -21.46 7.38 8.07
C VAL A 1 -20.19 8.17 8.46
N ALA A 2 -19.97 8.44 9.75
CA ALA A 2 -18.76 9.12 10.21
C ALA A 2 -17.52 8.18 10.17
N GLY A 3 -17.72 6.89 10.46
CA GLY A 3 -16.64 5.90 10.51
C GLY A 3 -15.92 5.61 9.18
N ASP A 4 -16.61 5.73 8.04
CA ASP A 4 -15.99 5.51 6.72
C ASP A 4 -14.95 6.58 6.36
N ARG A 5 -15.19 7.84 6.75
CA ARG A 5 -14.25 8.95 6.49
C ARG A 5 -13.00 8.86 7.36
N GLU A 6 -13.18 8.59 8.65
CA GLU A 6 -12.06 8.46 9.58
C GLU A 6 -11.13 7.30 9.19
N LEU A 7 -11.72 6.18 8.75
CA LEU A 7 -10.96 5.05 8.22
C LEU A 7 -10.23 5.40 6.92
N ALA A 8 -10.88 6.08 5.98
CA ALA A 8 -10.26 6.51 4.72
C ALA A 8 -9.09 7.49 4.96
N GLU A 9 -9.22 8.41 5.92
CA GLU A 9 -8.15 9.32 6.31
C GLU A 9 -6.98 8.60 6.99
N GLY A 10 -7.27 7.58 7.81
CA GLY A 10 -6.25 6.72 8.42
C GLY A 10 -5.46 5.93 7.37
N ILE A 11 -6.15 5.32 6.40
CA ILE A 11 -5.53 4.62 5.27
C ILE A 11 -4.68 5.58 4.44
N THR A 12 -5.22 6.76 4.12
CA THR A 12 -4.49 7.77 3.31
C THR A 12 -3.20 8.20 4.00
N ARG A 13 -3.24 8.46 5.32
CA ARG A 13 -2.05 8.80 6.11
C ARG A 13 -1.05 7.64 6.19
N ALA A 14 -1.54 6.42 6.36
CA ALA A 14 -0.71 5.22 6.38
C ALA A 14 0.01 5.02 5.04
N ILE A 15 -0.68 5.20 3.92
CA ILE A 15 -0.10 5.13 2.57
C ILE A 15 0.92 6.26 2.37
N ALA A 16 0.65 7.48 2.86
CA ALA A 16 1.57 8.61 2.77
C ALA A 16 2.85 8.40 3.61
N ALA A 17 2.79 7.63 4.69
CA ALA A 17 3.94 7.27 5.52
C ALA A 17 4.81 6.14 4.91
N LEU A 18 4.35 5.48 3.85
CA LEU A 18 5.14 4.46 3.17
C LEU A 18 6.28 5.08 2.35
N PRO A 19 7.44 4.41 2.27
CA PRO A 19 8.45 4.74 1.28
C PRO A 19 7.85 4.74 -0.13
N GLU A 20 8.32 5.63 -1.00
CA GLU A 20 7.74 5.81 -2.34
C GLU A 20 7.61 4.50 -3.12
N TYR A 21 8.64 3.66 -3.09
CA TYR A 21 8.63 2.35 -3.77
C TYR A 21 7.54 1.40 -3.26
N HIS A 22 7.17 1.46 -1.98
CA HIS A 22 6.09 0.65 -1.40
C HIS A 22 4.71 1.22 -1.72
N ARG A 23 4.59 2.55 -1.68
CA ARG A 23 3.37 3.27 -2.06
C ARG A 23 3.01 2.99 -3.53
N THR A 24 3.98 3.12 -4.43
CA THR A 24 3.76 2.94 -5.87
C THR A 24 3.27 1.53 -6.20
N VAL A 25 3.87 0.47 -5.65
CA VAL A 25 3.41 -0.91 -5.92
C VAL A 25 1.99 -1.16 -5.40
N ILE A 26 1.60 -0.56 -4.27
CA ILE A 26 0.24 -0.68 -3.74
C ILE A 26 -0.76 0.06 -4.61
N LEU A 27 -0.45 1.28 -5.06
CA LEU A 27 -1.33 2.05 -5.95
C LEU A 27 -1.55 1.32 -7.26
N LEU A 28 -0.47 0.87 -7.90
CA LEU A 28 -0.56 0.13 -9.16
C LEU A 28 -1.35 -1.18 -9.01
N ARG A 29 -1.29 -1.83 -7.84
CA ARG A 29 -2.00 -3.09 -7.60
C ARG A 29 -3.46 -2.89 -7.21
N GLU A 30 -3.73 -2.06 -6.21
CA GLU A 30 -5.04 -1.95 -5.55
C GLU A 30 -5.92 -0.87 -6.20
N VAL A 31 -5.31 0.17 -6.81
CA VAL A 31 -6.03 1.25 -7.49
C VAL A 31 -6.12 0.98 -8.98
N GLU A 32 -4.98 0.72 -9.64
CA GLU A 32 -4.95 0.47 -11.09
C GLU A 32 -5.28 -0.98 -11.47
N GLY A 33 -5.27 -1.91 -10.50
CA GLY A 33 -5.64 -3.31 -10.74
C GLY A 33 -4.60 -4.13 -11.52
N LEU A 34 -3.36 -3.65 -11.63
CA LEU A 34 -2.33 -4.28 -12.46
C LEU A 34 -1.83 -5.61 -11.90
N SER A 35 -1.41 -6.48 -12.81
CA SER A 35 -0.77 -7.75 -12.48
C SER A 35 0.65 -7.53 -11.96
N TYR A 36 1.18 -8.46 -11.16
CA TYR A 36 2.55 -8.33 -10.62
C TYR A 36 3.61 -8.23 -11.72
N GLU A 37 3.38 -8.89 -12.86
CA GLU A 37 4.25 -8.82 -14.04
C GLU A 37 4.22 -7.45 -14.72
N GLU A 38 3.05 -6.80 -14.79
CA GLU A 38 2.91 -5.46 -15.36
C GLU A 38 3.59 -4.43 -14.46
N ILE A 39 3.38 -4.53 -13.15
CA ILE A 39 4.04 -3.68 -12.16
C ILE A 39 5.56 -3.86 -12.23
N ALA A 40 6.04 -5.10 -12.35
CA ALA A 40 7.45 -5.41 -12.49
C ALA A 40 8.06 -4.73 -13.74
N ARG A 41 7.35 -4.77 -14.88
CA ARG A 41 7.76 -4.10 -16.11
C ARG A 41 7.75 -2.57 -15.99
N ILE A 42 6.72 -2.00 -15.37
CA ILE A 42 6.59 -0.54 -15.18
C ILE A 42 7.69 0.00 -14.27
N LEU A 43 8.02 -0.74 -13.21
CA LEU A 43 9.01 -0.34 -12.21
C LEU A 43 10.43 -0.83 -12.51
N ASP A 44 10.63 -1.43 -13.68
CA ASP A 44 11.89 -2.03 -14.12
C ASP A 44 12.55 -2.88 -13.01
N CYS A 45 11.79 -3.84 -12.47
CA CYS A 45 12.25 -4.70 -11.40
C CYS A 45 11.71 -6.13 -11.51
N SER A 46 12.25 -7.05 -10.72
CA SER A 46 11.78 -8.45 -10.72
C SER A 46 10.40 -8.57 -10.06
N VAL A 47 9.59 -9.52 -10.53
CA VAL A 47 8.29 -9.85 -9.91
C VAL A 47 8.45 -10.20 -8.42
N GLY A 48 9.54 -10.88 -8.05
CA GLY A 48 9.86 -11.15 -6.64
C GLY A 48 10.05 -9.88 -5.81
N THR A 49 10.66 -8.83 -6.39
CA THR A 49 10.79 -7.51 -5.76
C THR A 49 9.43 -6.86 -5.55
N VAL A 50 8.53 -6.96 -6.53
CA VAL A 50 7.14 -6.47 -6.41
C VAL A 50 6.42 -7.19 -5.26
N MET A 51 6.52 -8.52 -5.18
CA MET A 51 5.91 -9.30 -4.11
C MET A 51 6.43 -8.89 -2.73
N SER A 52 7.74 -8.78 -2.56
CA SER A 52 8.34 -8.32 -1.31
C SER A 52 7.87 -6.91 -0.95
N ARG A 53 7.92 -5.96 -1.89
CA ARG A 53 7.47 -4.57 -1.67
C ARG A 53 5.99 -4.52 -1.27
N LEU A 54 5.11 -5.28 -1.93
CA LEU A 54 3.69 -5.38 -1.59
C LEU A 54 3.48 -5.97 -0.18
N HIS A 55 4.23 -7.01 0.16
CA HIS A 55 4.16 -7.61 1.49
C HIS A 55 4.51 -6.59 2.60
N TYR A 56 5.64 -5.89 2.44
CA TYR A 56 6.04 -4.85 3.40
C TYR A 56 5.07 -3.68 3.45
N ALA A 57 4.57 -3.24 2.28
CA ALA A 57 3.59 -2.17 2.20
C ALA A 57 2.30 -2.53 2.96
N ARG A 58 1.77 -3.75 2.76
CA ARG A 58 0.58 -4.24 3.48
C ARG A 58 0.83 -4.41 4.97
N ALA A 59 2.00 -4.90 5.38
CA ALA A 59 2.38 -5.00 6.79
C ALA A 59 2.37 -3.63 7.46
N LYS A 60 3.01 -2.63 6.85
CA LYS A 60 3.05 -1.25 7.32
C LYS A 60 1.66 -0.61 7.39
N LEU A 61 0.80 -0.82 6.39
CA LEU A 61 -0.58 -0.36 6.44
C LEU A 61 -1.35 -0.99 7.60
N LYS A 62 -1.16 -2.29 7.84
CA LYS A 62 -1.78 -2.99 8.97
C LYS A 62 -1.31 -2.45 10.31
N GLU A 63 -0.03 -2.12 10.45
CA GLU A 63 0.52 -1.50 11.66
C GLU A 63 -0.07 -0.10 11.88
N ALA A 64 -0.10 0.74 10.85
CA ALA A 64 -0.69 2.07 10.94
C ALA A 64 -2.20 2.04 11.25
N LEU A 65 -2.93 1.06 10.69
CA LEU A 65 -4.35 0.87 10.99
C LEU A 65 -4.61 0.34 12.40
N LYS A 66 -3.68 -0.45 12.97
CA LYS A 66 -3.75 -0.84 14.38
C LYS A 66 -3.57 0.37 15.28
N GLU A 67 -2.57 1.19 15.00
CA GLU A 67 -2.33 2.43 15.75
C GLU A 67 -3.54 3.37 15.71
N PHE A 68 -4.26 3.42 14.59
CA PHE A 68 -5.53 4.15 14.47
C PHE A 68 -6.72 3.56 15.26
N ARG A 69 -6.75 2.25 15.52
CA ARG A 69 -7.82 1.61 16.30
C ARG A 69 -7.56 1.62 17.81
N GLU A 70 -6.32 1.83 18.22
CA GLU A 70 -5.91 1.85 19.62
C GLU A 70 -5.66 3.28 20.15
N GLY A 71 -5.68 4.29 19.27
CA GLY A 71 -5.61 5.72 19.59
C GLY A 71 -6.95 6.38 19.85
#